data_AF-A0A8D8THR3-F1
#
_entry.id   AF-A0A8D8THR3-F1
#
_cell.length_a   1.000
_cell.length_b   1.000
_cell.length_c   1.000
_cell.angle_alpha   90.00
_cell.angle_beta   90.00
_cell.angle_gamma   90.00
#
_symmetry.space_group_name_H-M   'P 1'
#
loop_
_entity.id
_entity.type
_entity.pdbx_description
1 polymer ?
#
loop_
_entity_poly.entity_id
_entity_poly.type
_entity_poly.pdbx_seq_one_letter_code
_entity_poly.pdbx_strand_id
1 'polypeptide(L)'
;FLFFIKNNFFPIRIICNSYCFRKEIGKFGKENLGLKRQQQFKKIEIFQFFEKKESLERFYSICSNILYILNLFKIKTRIIKINDFELNQNSFLSFDFEVWDTYENMWLEISSLSLCLNKPFYFFLKK
;
A
#
# COMPACT_ATOMS: atom_id res chain seq x y z
N PHE A 1 -7.12 -14.05 13.84
CA PHE A 1 -7.72 -12.82 14.41
C PHE A 1 -9.00 -12.35 13.71
N LEU A 2 -9.20 -12.55 12.40
CA LEU A 2 -10.40 -12.06 11.69
C LEU A 2 -11.66 -12.95 11.72
N PHE A 3 -11.60 -14.15 12.31
CA PHE A 3 -12.69 -15.14 12.24
C PHE A 3 -13.97 -14.80 13.01
N PHE A 4 -14.01 -13.68 13.74
CA PHE A 4 -15.09 -13.37 14.69
C PHE A 4 -15.88 -12.08 14.41
N ILE A 5 -15.59 -11.37 13.31
CA ILE A 5 -16.31 -10.13 12.98
C ILE A 5 -17.59 -10.48 12.21
N LYS A 6 -18.76 -10.13 12.75
CA LYS A 6 -20.05 -10.25 12.04
C LYS A 6 -20.11 -9.25 10.88
N ASN A 7 -20.64 -9.67 9.73
CA ASN A 7 -20.73 -8.83 8.52
C ASN A 7 -21.46 -7.49 8.73
N ASN A 8 -22.40 -7.41 9.67
CA ASN A 8 -23.17 -6.18 9.94
C ASN A 8 -22.30 -4.99 10.42
N PHE A 9 -21.04 -5.22 10.79
CA PHE A 9 -20.12 -4.14 11.18
C PHE A 9 -19.29 -3.60 10.00
N PHE A 10 -19.41 -4.19 8.81
CA PHE A 10 -18.67 -3.71 7.65
C PHE A 10 -19.32 -2.48 7.00
N PRO A 11 -18.50 -1.54 6.46
CA PRO A 11 -17.04 -1.56 6.47
C PRO A 11 -16.44 -1.09 7.80
N ILE A 12 -15.40 -1.79 8.27
CA ILE A 12 -14.59 -1.33 9.41
C ILE A 12 -13.36 -0.62 8.85
N ARG A 13 -13.14 0.63 9.25
CA ARG A 13 -11.99 1.45 8.84
C ARG A 13 -11.11 1.75 10.04
N ILE A 14 -9.82 1.50 9.89
CA ILE A 14 -8.82 1.69 10.93
C ILE A 14 -7.71 2.57 10.35
N ILE A 15 -7.33 3.60 11.10
CA ILE A 15 -6.20 4.46 10.79
C ILE A 15 -5.26 4.44 12.00
N CYS A 16 -3.97 4.22 11.78
CA CYS A 16 -2.99 4.18 12.85
C CYS A 16 -1.73 4.95 12.47
N ASN A 17 -1.29 5.88 13.33
CA ASN A 17 0.00 6.53 13.23
C ASN A 17 0.99 5.82 14.15
N SER A 18 2.04 5.23 13.58
CA SER A 18 3.00 4.43 14.34
C SER A 18 4.42 4.54 13.79
N TYR A 19 5.40 4.16 14.62
CA TYR A 19 6.75 3.90 14.16
C TYR A 19 6.83 2.49 13.56
N CYS A 20 7.41 2.41 12.37
CA CYS A 20 7.69 1.18 11.64
C CYS A 20 9.19 0.87 11.74
N PHE A 21 9.52 -0.38 12.08
CA PHE A 21 10.89 -0.85 12.22
C PHE A 21 11.20 -1.92 11.17
N ARG A 22 12.23 -1.70 10.35
CA ARG A 22 12.68 -2.62 9.29
C ARG A 22 14.17 -2.87 9.42
N LYS A 23 14.60 -4.13 9.34
CA LYS A 23 16.04 -4.49 9.46
C LYS A 23 16.89 -3.99 8.28
N GLU A 24 16.28 -3.79 7.11
CA GLU A 24 16.92 -3.29 5.88
C GLU A 24 18.30 -3.93 5.61
N ILE A 25 18.38 -5.26 5.72
CA ILE A 25 19.63 -6.01 5.53
C ILE A 25 19.96 -6.04 4.02
N GLY A 26 21.17 -5.58 3.66
CA GLY A 26 21.77 -5.87 2.35
C GLY A 26 21.75 -4.76 1.30
N LYS A 27 21.28 -3.55 1.61
CA LYS A 27 21.42 -2.40 0.69
C LYS A 27 22.36 -1.37 1.31
N PHE A 28 23.66 -1.46 1.08
CA PHE A 28 24.59 -0.37 1.39
C PHE A 28 24.89 0.37 0.08
N GLY A 29 24.50 1.65 -0.03
CA GLY A 29 24.67 2.42 -1.27
C GLY A 29 24.01 3.79 -1.22
N LYS A 30 24.15 4.58 -2.30
CA LYS A 30 23.59 5.94 -2.43
C LYS A 30 22.07 6.00 -2.21
N GLU A 31 21.34 4.93 -2.52
CA GLU A 31 19.89 4.79 -2.33
C GLU A 31 19.44 4.90 -0.86
N ASN A 32 20.36 4.72 0.09
CA ASN A 32 20.07 4.79 1.53
C ASN A 32 20.45 6.13 2.17
N LEU A 33 20.84 7.12 1.38
CA LEU A 33 21.16 8.44 1.91
C LEU A 33 19.87 9.20 2.29
N GLY A 34 19.91 9.88 3.43
CA GLY A 34 18.80 10.71 3.90
C GLY A 34 17.60 9.92 4.44
N LEU A 35 16.40 10.36 4.08
CA LEU A 35 15.14 9.85 4.65
C LEU A 35 14.48 8.75 3.80
N LYS A 36 15.10 8.33 2.70
CA LYS A 36 14.49 7.40 1.72
C LYS A 36 14.34 5.99 2.28
N ARG A 37 15.35 5.51 3.01
CA ARG A 37 15.36 4.15 3.56
C ARG A 37 15.95 4.16 4.96
N GLN A 38 15.07 4.07 5.95
CA GLN A 38 15.44 4.12 7.36
C GLN A 38 15.04 2.83 8.06
N GLN A 39 15.84 2.40 9.03
CA GLN A 39 15.48 1.29 9.90
C GLN A 39 14.26 1.61 10.76
N GLN A 40 14.03 2.89 11.05
CA GLN A 40 12.87 3.40 11.76
C GLN A 40 12.27 4.60 10.99
N PHE A 41 10.97 4.56 10.72
CA PHE A 41 10.24 5.67 10.11
C PHE A 41 8.81 5.76 10.67
N LYS A 42 8.11 6.89 10.46
CA LYS A 42 6.69 7.04 10.83
C LYS A 42 5.81 6.75 9.63
N LYS A 43 4.69 6.06 9.86
CA LYS A 43 3.67 5.81 8.85
C LYS A 43 2.27 5.97 9.44
N ILE A 44 1.39 6.61 8.66
CA ILE A 44 -0.06 6.55 8.88
C ILE A 44 -0.59 5.41 8.01
N GLU A 45 -1.00 4.32 8.64
CA GLU A 45 -1.50 3.12 7.96
C GLU A 45 -3.02 3.11 7.92
N ILE A 46 -3.58 2.66 6.79
CA ILE A 46 -5.02 2.48 6.59
C ILE A 46 -5.28 0.99 6.44
N PHE A 47 -6.17 0.46 7.27
CA PHE A 47 -6.74 -0.88 7.10
C PHE A 47 -8.26 -0.77 6.96
N GLN A 48 -8.81 -1.52 6.01
CA GLN A 48 -10.25 -1.60 5.83
C GLN A 48 -10.72 -3.04 5.67
N PHE A 49 -11.72 -3.42 6.45
CA PHE A 49 -12.48 -4.67 6.29
C PHE A 49 -13.83 -4.35 5.66
N PHE A 50 -14.24 -5.15 4.69
CA PHE A 50 -15.43 -4.91 3.88
C PHE A 50 -16.02 -6.22 3.36
N GLU A 51 -17.25 -6.16 2.85
CA GLU A 51 -17.86 -7.28 2.15
C GLU A 51 -17.17 -7.51 0.80
N LYS A 52 -16.96 -8.78 0.43
CA LYS A 52 -16.25 -9.17 -0.81
C LYS A 52 -16.83 -8.48 -2.07
N LYS A 53 -18.15 -8.29 -2.12
CA LYS A 53 -18.85 -7.67 -3.25
C LYS A 53 -18.44 -6.21 -3.50
N GLU A 54 -17.93 -5.53 -2.48
CA GLU A 54 -17.50 -4.13 -2.54
C GLU A 54 -15.98 -3.98 -2.77
N SER A 55 -15.25 -5.08 -2.93
CA SER A 55 -13.77 -5.10 -2.88
C SER A 55 -13.08 -4.07 -3.78
N LEU A 56 -13.42 -4.05 -5.08
CA LEU A 56 -12.83 -3.11 -6.04
C LEU A 56 -13.27 -1.66 -5.78
N GLU A 57 -14.55 -1.45 -5.46
CA GLU A 57 -15.06 -0.11 -5.13
C GLU A 57 -14.33 0.49 -3.93
N ARG A 58 -14.17 -0.29 -2.85
CA ARG A 58 -13.41 0.15 -1.66
C ARG A 58 -11.95 0.41 -1.98
N PHE A 59 -11.32 -0.46 -2.76
CA PHE A 59 -9.92 -0.31 -3.18
C PHE A 59 -9.72 1.01 -3.93
N TYR A 60 -10.50 1.28 -4.98
CA TYR A 60 -10.39 2.51 -5.76
C TYR A 60 -10.80 3.77 -4.98
N SER A 61 -11.73 3.66 -4.03
CA SER A 61 -12.05 4.75 -3.11
C SER A 61 -10.85 5.14 -2.25
N ILE A 62 -10.11 4.17 -1.71
CA ILE A 62 -8.89 4.45 -0.94
C ILE A 62 -7.78 5.01 -1.85
N CYS A 63 -7.62 4.48 -3.08
CA CYS A 63 -6.69 5.07 -4.06
C CYS A 63 -6.98 6.56 -4.30
N SER A 64 -8.26 6.90 -4.44
CA SER A 64 -8.70 8.28 -4.66
C SER A 64 -8.39 9.18 -3.46
N ASN A 65 -8.55 8.66 -2.23
CA ASN A 65 -8.19 9.39 -1.01
C ASN A 65 -6.67 9.67 -0.93
N ILE A 66 -5.83 8.69 -1.29
CA ILE A 66 -4.37 8.85 -1.34
C ILE A 66 -3.99 9.92 -2.38
N LEU A 67 -4.55 9.84 -3.59
CA LEU A 67 -4.33 10.86 -4.62
C LEU A 67 -4.78 12.24 -4.18
N TYR A 68 -5.94 12.35 -3.52
CA TYR A 68 -6.45 13.62 -3.02
C TYR A 68 -5.45 14.27 -2.05
N ILE A 69 -4.91 13.50 -1.11
CA ILE A 69 -3.88 13.99 -0.17
C ILE A 69 -2.63 14.45 -0.92
N LEU A 70 -2.11 13.67 -1.86
CA LEU A 70 -0.91 14.03 -2.63
C LEU A 70 -1.12 15.29 -3.49
N ASN A 71 -2.33 15.45 -4.03
CA ASN A 71 -2.74 16.66 -4.77
C ASN A 71 -2.83 17.89 -3.87
N LEU A 72 -3.29 17.76 -2.61
CA LEU A 72 -3.29 18.88 -1.65
C LEU A 72 -1.88 19.41 -1.39
N PHE A 73 -0.88 18.51 -1.34
CA PHE A 73 0.53 18.89 -1.23
C PHE A 73 1.16 19.33 -2.55
N LYS A 74 0.41 19.33 -3.66
CA LYS A 74 0.88 19.69 -5.01
C LYS A 74 2.10 18.88 -5.46
N ILE A 75 2.16 17.60 -5.06
CA ILE A 75 3.26 16.72 -5.43
C ILE A 75 2.95 16.06 -6.78
N LYS A 76 3.89 16.12 -7.72
CA LYS A 76 3.78 15.39 -8.99
C LYS A 76 3.78 13.89 -8.71
N THR A 77 2.68 13.23 -9.03
CA THR A 77 2.41 11.84 -8.65
C THR A 77 2.07 10.98 -9.86
N ARG A 78 2.43 9.69 -9.81
CA ARG A 78 1.89 8.65 -10.69
C ARG A 78 1.47 7.42 -9.90
N ILE A 79 0.61 6.59 -10.49
CA ILE A 79 0.22 5.30 -9.92
C ILE A 79 0.75 4.20 -10.84
N ILE A 80 1.41 3.21 -10.24
CA ILE A 80 1.90 2.02 -10.91
C ILE A 80 1.11 0.82 -10.42
N LYS A 81 0.51 0.05 -11.34
CA LYS A 81 -0.03 -1.27 -11.01
C LYS A 81 1.14 -2.25 -10.92
N ILE A 82 1.24 -2.98 -9.80
CA ILE A 82 2.24 -4.02 -9.63
C ILE A 82 1.90 -5.23 -10.50
N ASN A 83 2.93 -5.78 -11.14
CA ASN A 83 2.81 -6.96 -11.98
C ASN A 83 2.38 -8.16 -11.15
N ASP A 84 1.55 -9.02 -11.72
CA ASP A 84 0.97 -10.17 -11.00
C ASP A 84 2.06 -11.13 -10.45
N PHE A 85 3.26 -11.16 -11.06
CA PHE A 85 4.41 -11.95 -10.61
C PHE A 85 5.19 -11.35 -9.44
N GLU A 86 5.04 -10.05 -9.18
CA GLU A 86 5.71 -9.31 -8.10
C GLU A 86 4.78 -9.08 -6.91
N LEU A 87 3.49 -9.41 -7.03
CA LEU A 87 2.54 -9.31 -5.94
C LEU A 87 2.96 -10.16 -4.75
N ASN A 88 2.81 -9.57 -3.55
CA ASN A 88 2.93 -10.32 -2.32
C ASN A 88 1.90 -11.46 -2.30
N GLN A 89 2.22 -12.58 -1.65
CA GLN A 89 1.35 -13.77 -1.61
C GLN A 89 -0.08 -13.47 -1.13
N ASN A 90 -0.24 -12.45 -0.27
CA ASN A 90 -1.51 -12.06 0.33
C ASN A 90 -2.30 -11.01 -0.48
N SER A 91 -1.69 -10.39 -1.50
CA SER A 91 -2.34 -9.37 -2.33
C SER A 91 -2.95 -9.97 -3.59
N PHE A 92 -4.18 -9.57 -3.89
CA PHE A 92 -4.88 -9.84 -5.14
C PHE A 92 -4.62 -8.75 -6.20
N LEU A 93 -4.47 -7.50 -5.75
CA LEU A 93 -4.16 -6.33 -6.57
C LEU A 93 -3.39 -5.34 -5.71
N SER A 94 -2.31 -4.76 -6.23
CA SER A 94 -1.54 -3.75 -5.52
C SER A 94 -1.16 -2.60 -6.45
N PHE A 95 -1.30 -1.38 -5.94
CA PHE A 95 -0.88 -0.14 -6.59
C PHE A 95 0.17 0.55 -5.74
N ASP A 96 1.25 0.96 -6.39
CA ASP A 96 2.27 1.83 -5.80
C ASP A 96 2.05 3.26 -6.28
N PHE A 97 2.07 4.18 -5.33
CA PHE A 97 1.97 5.61 -5.54
C PHE A 97 3.38 6.16 -5.48
N GLU A 98 3.80 6.78 -6.58
CA GLU A 98 5.13 7.30 -6.71
C GLU A 98 5.11 8.81 -6.90
N VAL A 99 6.06 9.48 -6.26
CA VAL A 99 6.24 10.93 -6.34
C VAL A 99 7.53 11.25 -7.08
N TRP A 100 7.53 12.34 -7.86
CA TRP A 100 8.73 12.77 -8.57
C TRP A 100 9.70 13.45 -7.61
N ASP A 101 10.91 12.90 -7.47
CA ASP A 101 12.02 13.54 -6.78
C ASP A 101 12.80 14.40 -7.77
N THR A 102 12.77 15.72 -7.56
CA THR A 102 13.49 16.68 -8.39
C THR A 102 14.99 16.68 -8.15
N TYR A 103 15.46 16.18 -7.01
CA TYR A 103 16.89 16.12 -6.70
C TYR A 103 17.58 14.96 -7.43
N GLU A 104 16.97 13.77 -7.42
CA GLU A 104 17.50 12.59 -8.11
C GLU A 104 16.94 12.38 -9.53
N ASN A 105 15.99 13.21 -9.97
CA ASN A 105 15.30 13.08 -11.26
C ASN A 105 14.74 11.66 -11.47
N MET A 106 14.06 11.14 -10.45
CA MET A 106 13.46 9.82 -10.49
C MET A 106 12.13 9.78 -9.75
N TRP A 107 11.40 8.70 -9.94
CA TRP A 107 10.18 8.43 -9.19
C TRP A 107 10.49 7.63 -7.93
N LEU A 108 9.93 8.04 -6.80
CA LEU A 108 10.08 7.38 -5.51
C LEU A 108 8.73 6.89 -5.01
N GLU A 109 8.64 5.63 -4.61
CA GLU A 109 7.47 5.08 -3.92
C GLU A 109 7.25 5.80 -2.58
N ILE A 110 6.03 6.30 -2.36
CA ILE A 110 5.62 6.92 -1.09
C ILE A 110 4.53 6.13 -0.36
N SER A 111 3.75 5.33 -1.10
CA SER A 111 2.67 4.53 -0.55
C SER A 111 2.42 3.33 -1.44
N SER A 112 2.04 2.21 -0.83
CA SER A 112 1.54 1.02 -1.52
C SER A 112 0.20 0.64 -0.92
N LEU A 113 -0.79 0.39 -1.78
CA LEU A 113 -2.12 -0.06 -1.38
C LEU A 113 -2.37 -1.44 -1.97
N SER A 114 -2.75 -2.39 -1.13
CA SER A 114 -3.02 -3.78 -1.52
C SER A 114 -4.45 -4.19 -1.18
N LEU A 115 -5.15 -4.77 -2.16
CA LEU A 115 -6.40 -5.49 -1.96
C LEU A 115 -6.07 -6.93 -1.56
N CYS A 116 -6.36 -7.30 -0.32
CA CYS A 116 -6.19 -8.65 0.19
C CYS A 116 -7.55 -9.38 0.21
N LEU A 117 -7.64 -10.55 -0.42
CA LEU A 117 -8.84 -11.38 -0.39
C LEU A 117 -8.57 -12.66 0.42
N ASN A 118 -9.63 -13.27 0.98
CA ASN A 118 -9.53 -14.48 1.80
C ASN A 118 -8.94 -15.72 1.08
N LYS A 119 -8.63 -15.62 -0.22
CA LYS A 119 -7.83 -16.62 -0.95
C LYS A 119 -6.60 -15.90 -1.52
N PRO A 120 -5.37 -16.31 -1.17
CA PRO A 120 -4.17 -15.76 -1.79
C PRO A 120 -4.19 -16.04 -3.30
N PHE A 121 -3.70 -15.08 -4.09
CA PHE A 121 -3.73 -15.10 -5.57
C PHE A 121 -3.17 -16.42 -6.15
N TYR A 122 -2.20 -17.04 -5.47
CA TYR A 122 -1.61 -18.33 -5.81
C TYR A 122 -2.63 -19.48 -6.01
N PHE A 123 -3.80 -19.44 -5.35
CA PHE A 123 -4.84 -20.46 -5.55
C PHE A 123 -5.61 -20.33 -6.87
N PHE A 124 -5.58 -19.15 -7.51
CA PHE A 124 -6.25 -18.93 -8.79
C PHE A 124 -5.38 -19.34 -9.99
N LEU A 125 -4.05 -19.37 -9.85
CA LEU A 125 -3.12 -19.80 -10.91
C LEU A 125 -2.97 -21.32 -11.07
N LYS A 126 -3.43 -22.11 -10.09
CA LYS A 126 -3.39 -23.59 -10.14
C LYS A 126 -4.65 -24.24 -10.73
N LYS A 127 -5.50 -23.47 -11.41
CA LYS A 127 -6.64 -23.99 -12.18
C LYS A 127 -6.43 -23.76 -13.66
#